data_AF-A0A9X2Y986-F1
#
_entry.id   AF-A0A9X2Y986-F1
#
_cell.length_a   1.000
_cell.length_b   1.000
_cell.length_c   1.000
_cell.angle_alpha   90.00
_cell.angle_beta   90.00
_cell.angle_gamma   90.00
#
_symmetry.space_group_name_H-M   'P 1'
#
loop_
_entity.id
_entity.type
_entity.pdbx_description
1 polymer ?
#
loop_
_entity_poly.entity_id
_entity_poly.type
_entity_poly.pdbx_seq_one_letter_code
_entity_poly.pdbx_strand_id
1 'polypeptide(L)'
;MNLRKRRLPAHGISSPVIAEDAYWQQHSQWGAPTVDTAEFAKLLGVSIAAFHKLTTRDPNFPQPAIPGRPKLWTKVQAFECKRVRRQNRGAQIPRIYHQGDGLQPAMWVGAERHAPYDAYGSPKPWIVHIWQPADDRGPVAVAYGDVMTTGRAAHWAPRLLQVLESVTAVAVVSDEMRPLPGEVSPPGWQAELAVAERQHGAPPGTAIVETCGWFDLANLLRVNLPWWPAGLRRLDDIQAWRPGAAPQSVRPSDPLYDPNTLNQLLAEAADDAEADRCRSVVDVINARLEAGIYAAPAHPDVPGGVERPGLFQAAYPRNPNPTLLEPPTLGEVYPLMNLRVPSEAARQKAVELLSHRNEVRELVGITVCTSEDDGPLAREWISRLKPCEDPQTLGAMFARRTFTDDQRTHPCQWWYDPRADFGWIAKTTDGTYHATVGTRMPADGRLTAFEVEARWRAAFYRAAGTVWPMPLGGSGYYTCGYRGTGPDNLIAAVCQLHVAADAYLPDSSDTRGAPAALKQLVHTREAPLTVDESELAEVMDSLEAEDTQRGTPR
;
A
#
# COMPACT_ATOMS: atom_id res chain seq x y z
N MET A 1 0.14 -44.50 -23.49
CA MET A 1 -0.40 -44.48 -22.12
C MET A 1 -1.59 -43.54 -22.11
N ASN A 2 -2.80 -44.07 -21.96
CA ASN A 2 -4.07 -43.36 -22.20
C ASN A 2 -4.38 -42.34 -21.08
N LEU A 3 -4.21 -41.04 -21.37
CA LEU A 3 -4.71 -39.95 -20.52
C LEU A 3 -6.21 -39.79 -20.75
N ARG A 4 -7.00 -40.17 -19.76
CA ARG A 4 -8.45 -39.97 -19.71
C ARG A 4 -8.75 -38.47 -19.75
N LYS A 5 -9.47 -38.02 -20.78
CA LYS A 5 -10.18 -36.72 -20.81
C LYS A 5 -11.11 -36.65 -19.59
N ARG A 6 -10.75 -35.86 -18.57
CA ARG A 6 -11.67 -35.48 -17.49
C ARG A 6 -12.73 -34.55 -18.09
N ARG A 7 -13.94 -35.06 -18.27
CA ARG A 7 -15.14 -34.22 -18.47
C ARG A 7 -15.41 -33.50 -17.15
N LEU A 8 -15.56 -32.18 -17.19
CA LEU A 8 -16.05 -31.38 -16.07
C LEU A 8 -17.47 -31.85 -15.68
N PRO A 9 -17.82 -31.95 -14.39
CA PRO A 9 -19.16 -32.34 -13.95
C PRO A 9 -20.21 -31.27 -14.30
N ALA A 10 -21.36 -31.71 -14.81
CA ALA A 10 -22.44 -30.88 -15.35
C ALA A 10 -23.46 -30.43 -14.28
N HIS A 11 -22.99 -29.81 -13.20
CA HIS A 11 -23.85 -29.18 -12.18
C HIS A 11 -23.42 -27.72 -11.97
N GLY A 12 -23.66 -26.89 -12.97
CA GLY A 12 -23.43 -25.44 -12.88
C GLY A 12 -24.57 -24.75 -12.12
N ILE A 13 -24.24 -23.71 -11.36
CA ILE A 13 -25.23 -22.83 -10.72
C ILE A 13 -25.67 -21.80 -11.78
N SER A 14 -26.97 -21.79 -12.11
CA SER A 14 -27.56 -20.77 -12.98
C SER A 14 -27.90 -19.53 -12.16
N SER A 15 -27.57 -18.34 -12.68
CA SER A 15 -27.85 -17.06 -12.03
C SER A 15 -29.13 -16.43 -12.60
N PRO A 16 -29.85 -15.58 -11.85
CA PRO A 16 -30.99 -14.84 -12.39
C PRO A 16 -30.54 -13.77 -13.42
N VAL A 17 -31.47 -13.32 -14.26
CA VAL A 17 -31.25 -12.15 -15.13
C VAL A 17 -31.17 -10.89 -14.28
N ILE A 18 -30.09 -10.12 -14.43
CA ILE A 18 -29.79 -8.96 -13.57
C ILE A 18 -29.97 -7.59 -14.26
N ALA A 19 -30.10 -7.56 -15.59
CA ALA A 19 -30.35 -6.35 -16.38
C ALA A 19 -30.80 -6.70 -17.81
N GLU A 20 -31.53 -5.79 -18.45
CA GLU A 20 -31.98 -5.89 -19.84
C GLU A 20 -30.84 -5.67 -20.85
N ASP A 21 -30.98 -6.15 -22.09
CA ASP A 21 -29.96 -6.04 -23.13
C ASP A 21 -29.52 -4.59 -23.41
N ALA A 22 -30.44 -3.63 -23.33
CA ALA A 22 -30.16 -2.21 -23.51
C ALA A 22 -29.13 -1.67 -22.50
N TYR A 23 -29.19 -2.10 -21.24
CA TYR A 23 -28.23 -1.71 -20.21
C TYR A 23 -26.80 -2.11 -20.59
N TRP A 24 -26.64 -3.35 -21.08
CA TRP A 24 -25.34 -3.88 -21.43
C TRP A 24 -24.78 -3.29 -22.73
N GLN A 25 -25.65 -3.02 -23.70
CA GLN A 25 -25.27 -2.32 -24.92
C GLN A 25 -24.75 -0.90 -24.63
N GLN A 26 -25.32 -0.23 -23.63
CA GLN A 26 -24.86 1.09 -23.17
C GLN A 26 -23.50 1.04 -22.46
N HIS A 27 -23.25 0.03 -21.63
CA HIS A 27 -22.04 -0.02 -20.79
C HIS A 27 -20.84 -0.72 -21.43
N SER A 28 -21.04 -1.50 -22.50
CA SER A 28 -19.95 -2.17 -23.21
C SER A 28 -19.44 -1.36 -24.40
N GLN A 29 -18.14 -1.43 -24.70
CA GLN A 29 -17.51 -0.68 -25.78
C GLN A 29 -17.99 -1.11 -27.16
N TRP A 30 -18.64 -2.27 -27.29
CA TRP A 30 -19.00 -2.85 -28.59
C TRP A 30 -19.99 -1.97 -29.37
N GLY A 31 -20.93 -1.35 -28.65
CA GLY A 31 -21.95 -0.46 -29.22
C GLY A 31 -21.54 1.01 -29.33
N ALA A 32 -20.37 1.39 -28.79
CA ALA A 32 -19.95 2.78 -28.78
C ALA A 32 -19.48 3.23 -30.18
N PRO A 33 -19.88 4.44 -30.64
CA PRO A 33 -19.51 4.96 -31.95
C PRO A 33 -18.11 5.57 -31.92
N THR A 34 -17.08 4.74 -31.71
CA THR A 34 -15.67 5.17 -31.57
C THR A 34 -14.78 4.71 -32.72
N VAL A 35 -15.29 3.89 -33.65
CA VAL A 35 -14.51 3.25 -34.70
C VAL A 35 -14.48 4.13 -35.94
N ASP A 36 -13.31 4.62 -36.33
CA ASP A 36 -13.14 5.41 -37.55
C ASP A 36 -13.08 4.54 -38.83
N THR A 37 -12.92 5.17 -39.98
CA THR A 37 -12.84 4.47 -41.28
C THR A 37 -11.66 3.50 -41.35
N ALA A 38 -10.49 3.88 -40.81
CA ALA A 38 -9.28 3.07 -40.88
C ALA A 38 -9.38 1.84 -39.97
N GLU A 39 -9.88 2.03 -38.74
CA GLU A 39 -10.11 0.95 -37.80
C GLU A 39 -11.22 0.01 -38.28
N PHE A 40 -12.32 0.53 -38.84
CA PHE A 40 -13.39 -0.31 -39.39
C PHE A 40 -12.89 -1.18 -40.56
N ALA A 41 -12.08 -0.60 -41.47
CA ALA A 41 -11.45 -1.35 -42.55
C ALA A 41 -10.51 -2.46 -42.02
N LYS A 42 -9.73 -2.15 -40.96
CA LYS A 42 -8.87 -3.11 -40.25
C LYS A 42 -9.67 -4.26 -39.65
N LEU A 43 -10.78 -3.98 -38.95
CA LEU A 43 -11.65 -5.00 -38.35
C LEU A 43 -12.27 -5.95 -39.39
N LEU A 44 -12.61 -5.42 -40.56
CA LEU A 44 -13.06 -6.21 -41.71
C LEU A 44 -11.94 -6.99 -42.41
N GLY A 45 -10.68 -6.64 -42.16
CA GLY A 45 -9.52 -7.21 -42.85
C GLY A 45 -9.49 -6.83 -44.33
N VAL A 46 -9.66 -5.54 -44.63
CA VAL A 46 -9.58 -4.95 -45.98
C VAL A 46 -8.75 -3.66 -45.95
N SER A 47 -8.22 -3.23 -47.10
CA SER A 47 -7.59 -1.91 -47.21
C SER A 47 -8.63 -0.79 -47.20
N ILE A 48 -8.23 0.42 -46.81
CA ILE A 48 -9.11 1.62 -46.81
C ILE A 48 -9.69 1.87 -48.21
N ALA A 49 -8.90 1.70 -49.27
CA ALA A 49 -9.38 1.84 -50.64
C ALA A 49 -10.45 0.80 -51.01
N ALA A 50 -10.31 -0.44 -50.55
CA ALA A 50 -11.33 -1.48 -50.74
C ALA A 50 -12.60 -1.19 -49.91
N PHE A 51 -12.44 -0.65 -48.70
CA PHE A 51 -13.56 -0.20 -47.86
C PHE A 51 -14.40 0.90 -48.53
N HIS A 52 -13.77 1.92 -49.12
CA HIS A 52 -14.50 2.95 -49.87
C HIS A 52 -15.24 2.39 -51.09
N LYS A 53 -14.66 1.42 -51.80
CA LYS A 53 -15.35 0.73 -52.90
C LYS A 53 -16.55 -0.08 -52.40
N LEU A 54 -16.42 -0.77 -51.26
CA LEU A 54 -17.51 -1.55 -50.65
C LEU A 54 -18.68 -0.67 -50.23
N THR A 55 -18.39 0.42 -49.50
CA THR A 55 -19.40 1.39 -49.04
C THR A 55 -20.15 2.07 -50.19
N THR A 56 -19.51 2.23 -51.36
CA THR A 56 -20.13 2.88 -52.53
C THR A 56 -20.93 1.89 -53.40
N ARG A 57 -20.47 0.64 -53.50
CA ARG A 57 -21.08 -0.37 -54.40
C ARG A 57 -22.21 -1.16 -53.75
N ASP A 58 -22.23 -1.24 -52.43
CA ASP A 58 -23.20 -2.04 -51.70
C ASP A 58 -24.17 -1.14 -50.92
N PRO A 59 -25.42 -0.99 -51.39
CA PRO A 59 -26.42 -0.17 -50.70
C PRO A 59 -26.81 -0.73 -49.33
N ASN A 60 -26.53 -2.02 -49.04
CA ASN A 60 -26.80 -2.66 -47.76
C ASN A 60 -25.59 -2.62 -46.81
N PHE A 61 -24.55 -1.82 -47.12
CA PHE A 61 -23.41 -1.65 -46.21
C PHE A 61 -23.82 -0.80 -44.97
N PRO A 62 -23.36 -1.16 -43.75
CA PRO A 62 -23.74 -0.43 -42.55
C PRO A 62 -23.34 1.05 -42.63
N GLN A 63 -24.32 1.92 -42.39
CA GLN A 63 -24.10 3.36 -42.29
C GLN A 63 -23.36 3.72 -40.99
N PRO A 64 -22.57 4.81 -40.95
CA PRO A 64 -21.96 5.30 -39.72
C PRO A 64 -23.04 5.52 -38.64
N ALA A 65 -22.74 5.12 -37.41
CA ALA A 65 -23.60 5.35 -36.25
C ALA A 65 -23.71 6.86 -35.92
N ILE A 66 -22.62 7.61 -36.09
CA ILE A 66 -22.64 9.07 -36.09
C ILE A 66 -22.34 9.55 -37.53
N PRO A 67 -23.35 10.10 -38.24
CA PRO A 67 -23.16 10.65 -39.57
C PRO A 67 -22.46 12.02 -39.50
N GLY A 68 -21.45 12.25 -40.33
CA GLY A 68 -20.72 13.52 -40.37
C GLY A 68 -19.25 13.37 -40.73
N ARG A 69 -18.43 14.37 -40.37
CA ARG A 69 -16.97 14.26 -40.35
C ARG A 69 -16.48 14.52 -38.92
N PRO A 70 -15.82 13.56 -38.25
CA PRO A 70 -15.52 12.20 -38.72
C PRO A 70 -16.78 11.31 -38.81
N LYS A 71 -16.75 10.32 -39.73
CA LYS A 71 -17.74 9.22 -39.77
C LYS A 71 -17.32 8.19 -38.72
N LEU A 72 -18.19 7.90 -37.76
CA LEU A 72 -17.90 6.93 -36.70
C LEU A 72 -18.89 5.77 -36.77
N TRP A 73 -18.34 4.56 -36.72
CA TRP A 73 -19.06 3.30 -36.64
C TRP A 73 -18.87 2.66 -35.26
N THR A 74 -19.60 1.58 -35.01
CA THR A 74 -19.43 0.75 -33.81
C THR A 74 -18.68 -0.54 -34.12
N LYS A 75 -18.06 -1.18 -33.12
CA LYS A 75 -17.45 -2.51 -33.29
C LYS A 75 -18.50 -3.57 -33.65
N VAL A 76 -19.72 -3.48 -33.09
CA VAL A 76 -20.88 -4.34 -33.46
C VAL A 76 -21.12 -4.30 -34.97
N GLN A 77 -21.19 -3.12 -35.57
CA GLN A 77 -21.42 -2.98 -37.02
C GLN A 77 -20.33 -3.69 -37.85
N ALA A 78 -19.07 -3.63 -37.40
CA ALA A 78 -17.96 -4.31 -38.07
C ALA A 78 -18.08 -5.83 -37.95
N PHE A 79 -18.37 -6.35 -36.74
CA PHE A 79 -18.49 -7.78 -36.50
C PHE A 79 -19.70 -8.41 -37.20
N GLU A 80 -20.84 -7.74 -37.22
CA GLU A 80 -22.01 -8.19 -37.99
C GLU A 80 -21.75 -8.22 -39.48
N CYS A 81 -21.14 -7.16 -40.02
CA CYS A 81 -20.75 -7.10 -41.43
C CYS A 81 -19.79 -8.25 -41.80
N LYS A 82 -18.84 -8.57 -40.92
CA LYS A 82 -17.90 -9.67 -41.08
C LYS A 82 -18.59 -11.03 -41.07
N ARG A 83 -19.53 -11.23 -40.15
CA ARG A 83 -20.29 -12.49 -40.00
C ARG A 83 -21.14 -12.79 -41.22
N VAL A 84 -21.89 -11.80 -41.72
CA VAL A 84 -22.77 -11.95 -42.89
C VAL A 84 -21.96 -12.18 -44.17
N ARG A 85 -20.83 -11.47 -44.35
CA ARG A 85 -20.10 -11.43 -45.63
C ARG A 85 -18.91 -12.37 -45.73
N ARG A 86 -18.40 -12.90 -44.61
CA ARG A 86 -17.17 -13.72 -44.56
C ARG A 86 -17.33 -14.87 -43.57
N GLN A 87 -18.26 -15.78 -43.85
CA GLN A 87 -18.57 -16.97 -43.03
C GLN A 87 -17.31 -17.79 -42.67
N ASN A 88 -16.29 -17.83 -43.53
CA ASN A 88 -15.04 -18.58 -43.29
C ASN A 88 -13.98 -17.83 -42.44
N ARG A 89 -14.27 -16.64 -41.88
CA ARG A 89 -13.34 -15.85 -41.03
C ARG A 89 -13.89 -15.56 -39.63
N GLY A 90 -14.70 -16.45 -39.07
CA GLY A 90 -15.21 -16.36 -37.69
C GLY A 90 -14.10 -16.24 -36.63
N ALA A 91 -12.89 -16.73 -36.94
CA ALA A 91 -11.69 -16.70 -36.07
C ALA A 91 -11.10 -15.30 -35.80
N GLN A 92 -11.81 -14.22 -36.11
CA GLN A 92 -11.37 -12.84 -35.89
C GLN A 92 -12.47 -11.94 -35.30
N ILE A 93 -13.49 -12.52 -34.66
CA ILE A 93 -14.42 -11.81 -33.78
C ILE A 93 -13.96 -12.11 -32.35
N PRO A 94 -13.68 -11.09 -31.51
CA PRO A 94 -13.19 -11.29 -30.16
C PRO A 94 -14.07 -12.28 -29.37
N ARG A 95 -13.45 -13.12 -28.54
CA ARG A 95 -14.16 -14.09 -27.70
C ARG A 95 -15.14 -13.41 -26.76
N ILE A 96 -14.76 -12.26 -26.21
CA ILE A 96 -15.55 -11.45 -25.28
C ILE A 96 -16.72 -10.68 -25.92
N TYR A 97 -16.83 -10.69 -27.25
CA TYR A 97 -17.97 -10.08 -27.95
C TYR A 97 -19.15 -11.06 -28.08
N HIS A 98 -20.38 -10.55 -27.91
CA HIS A 98 -21.64 -11.25 -28.19
C HIS A 98 -22.58 -10.34 -28.99
N GLN A 99 -23.46 -10.93 -29.81
CA GLN A 99 -24.36 -10.24 -30.75
C GLN A 99 -25.48 -9.40 -30.10
N GLY A 100 -25.63 -9.41 -28.78
CA GLY A 100 -26.30 -8.34 -28.05
C GLY A 100 -27.71 -8.61 -27.56
N ASP A 101 -28.41 -9.67 -28.01
CA ASP A 101 -29.81 -9.89 -27.61
C ASP A 101 -30.06 -11.30 -27.03
N GLY A 102 -30.81 -11.35 -25.93
CA GLY A 102 -31.41 -12.56 -25.35
C GLY A 102 -30.43 -13.57 -24.71
N LEU A 103 -29.17 -13.18 -24.49
CA LEU A 103 -28.17 -14.07 -23.90
C LEU A 103 -28.55 -14.44 -22.47
N GLN A 104 -28.64 -15.74 -22.19
CA GLN A 104 -28.88 -16.23 -20.84
C GLN A 104 -27.65 -16.01 -19.95
N PRO A 105 -27.84 -15.85 -18.63
CA PRO A 105 -26.75 -15.81 -17.65
C PRO A 105 -25.76 -16.97 -17.82
N ALA A 106 -24.47 -16.65 -17.77
CA ALA A 106 -23.41 -17.64 -17.80
C ALA A 106 -23.49 -18.57 -16.58
N MET A 107 -23.13 -19.84 -16.79
CA MET A 107 -23.04 -20.80 -15.70
C MET A 107 -21.67 -20.72 -15.04
N TRP A 108 -21.66 -20.74 -13.71
CA TRP A 108 -20.43 -20.93 -12.95
C TRP A 108 -19.91 -22.36 -13.11
N VAL A 109 -18.63 -22.51 -13.48
CA VAL A 109 -17.98 -23.81 -13.63
C VAL A 109 -17.12 -24.14 -12.41
N GLY A 110 -16.34 -23.18 -11.91
CA GLY A 110 -15.47 -23.42 -10.76
C GLY A 110 -14.42 -22.33 -10.54
N ALA A 111 -13.66 -22.48 -9.44
CA ALA A 111 -12.49 -21.68 -9.14
C ALA A 111 -11.25 -22.57 -9.07
N GLU A 112 -10.16 -22.17 -9.71
CA GLU A 112 -8.90 -22.92 -9.73
C GLU A 112 -7.72 -22.02 -9.29
N ARG A 113 -6.71 -22.62 -8.66
CA ARG A 113 -5.45 -21.97 -8.29
C ARG A 113 -4.35 -22.41 -9.23
N HIS A 114 -3.63 -21.45 -9.79
CA HIS A 114 -2.52 -21.69 -10.71
C HIS A 114 -1.31 -20.88 -10.28
N ALA A 115 -0.11 -21.36 -10.60
CA ALA A 115 1.14 -20.66 -10.28
C ALA A 115 2.09 -20.63 -11.49
N PRO A 116 1.70 -20.01 -12.63
CA PRO A 116 2.59 -19.85 -13.77
C PRO A 116 3.85 -19.08 -13.40
N TYR A 117 4.95 -19.40 -14.07
CA TYR A 117 6.23 -18.73 -13.88
C TYR A 117 6.26 -17.38 -14.60
N ASP A 118 6.82 -16.37 -13.94
CA ASP A 118 7.10 -15.08 -14.54
C ASP A 118 8.32 -15.14 -15.49
N ALA A 119 8.67 -14.00 -16.09
CA ALA A 119 9.83 -13.90 -16.99
C ALA A 119 11.18 -14.24 -16.30
N TYR A 120 11.23 -14.25 -14.97
CA TYR A 120 12.41 -14.54 -14.16
C TYR A 120 12.38 -15.95 -13.56
N GLY A 121 11.40 -16.78 -13.94
CA GLY A 121 11.27 -18.14 -13.43
C GLY A 121 10.75 -18.22 -11.99
N SER A 122 10.15 -17.15 -11.47
CA SER A 122 9.48 -17.18 -10.17
C SER A 122 8.00 -17.52 -10.32
N PRO A 123 7.46 -18.52 -9.60
CA PRO A 123 6.05 -18.85 -9.67
C PRO A 123 5.23 -17.71 -9.04
N LYS A 124 4.19 -17.26 -9.74
CA LYS A 124 3.25 -16.26 -9.22
C LYS A 124 1.87 -16.88 -9.05
N PRO A 125 1.29 -16.87 -7.84
CA PRO A 125 -0.01 -17.49 -7.61
C PRO A 125 -1.17 -16.63 -8.15
N TRP A 126 -2.13 -17.30 -8.78
CA TRP A 126 -3.34 -16.73 -9.37
C TRP A 126 -4.55 -17.55 -9.00
N ILE A 127 -5.69 -16.89 -8.81
CA ILE A 127 -7.00 -17.55 -8.76
C ILE A 127 -7.76 -17.21 -10.02
N VAL A 128 -8.37 -18.24 -10.62
CA VAL A 128 -9.17 -18.08 -11.82
C VAL A 128 -10.58 -18.60 -11.60
N HIS A 129 -11.54 -17.78 -11.97
CA HIS A 129 -12.97 -18.07 -11.94
C HIS A 129 -13.41 -18.45 -13.35
N ILE A 130 -13.88 -19.67 -13.54
CA ILE A 130 -14.26 -20.22 -14.85
C ILE A 130 -15.77 -20.13 -15.02
N TRP A 131 -16.18 -19.51 -16.11
CA TRP A 131 -17.57 -19.32 -16.49
C TRP A 131 -17.85 -19.94 -17.86
N GLN A 132 -19.03 -20.50 -18.03
CA GLN A 132 -19.53 -20.98 -19.31
C GLN A 132 -20.60 -20.00 -19.82
N PRO A 133 -20.26 -19.10 -20.77
CA PRO A 133 -21.25 -18.22 -21.38
C PRO A 133 -22.28 -19.02 -22.18
N ALA A 134 -23.48 -18.47 -22.35
CA ALA A 134 -24.58 -19.10 -23.08
C ALA A 134 -24.48 -18.95 -24.62
N ASP A 135 -23.30 -18.63 -25.14
CA ASP A 135 -23.06 -18.32 -26.55
C ASP A 135 -22.43 -19.49 -27.34
N ASP A 136 -22.31 -20.67 -26.72
CA ASP A 136 -21.70 -21.90 -27.27
C ASP A 136 -20.24 -21.77 -27.74
N ARG A 137 -19.55 -20.67 -27.43
CA ARG A 137 -18.15 -20.42 -27.85
C ARG A 137 -17.10 -20.90 -26.83
N GLY A 138 -17.49 -21.79 -25.91
CA GLY A 138 -16.64 -22.39 -24.89
C GLY A 138 -16.40 -21.53 -23.64
N PRO A 139 -15.76 -22.04 -22.59
CA PRO A 139 -15.65 -21.33 -21.31
C PRO A 139 -14.62 -20.19 -21.35
N VAL A 140 -14.79 -19.22 -20.46
CA VAL A 140 -13.92 -18.05 -20.26
C VAL A 140 -13.48 -18.01 -18.81
N ALA A 141 -12.22 -17.67 -18.56
CA ALA A 141 -11.69 -17.47 -17.21
C ALA A 141 -11.53 -15.99 -16.87
N VAL A 142 -11.85 -15.63 -15.63
CA VAL A 142 -11.54 -14.33 -15.01
C VAL A 142 -10.43 -14.55 -13.99
N ALA A 143 -9.30 -13.90 -14.17
CA ALA A 143 -8.10 -14.14 -13.38
C ALA A 143 -7.80 -12.98 -12.42
N TYR A 144 -7.59 -13.33 -11.16
CA TYR A 144 -7.25 -12.45 -10.06
C TYR A 144 -5.85 -12.80 -9.54
N GLY A 145 -5.02 -11.78 -9.40
CA GLY A 145 -3.68 -11.88 -8.84
C GLY A 145 -3.44 -10.77 -7.83
N ASP A 146 -2.18 -10.54 -7.52
CA ASP A 146 -1.75 -9.38 -6.72
C ASP A 146 -2.05 -8.04 -7.45
N VAL A 147 -1.65 -6.91 -6.89
CA VAL A 147 -1.77 -5.58 -7.52
C VAL A 147 -1.08 -5.56 -8.89
N MET A 148 -1.82 -5.24 -9.95
CA MET A 148 -1.42 -5.37 -11.35
C MET A 148 -1.81 -4.13 -12.18
N THR A 149 -0.83 -3.55 -12.87
CA THR A 149 -1.06 -2.59 -13.96
C THR A 149 -1.57 -3.29 -15.22
N THR A 150 -2.19 -2.58 -16.16
CA THR A 150 -2.70 -3.19 -17.40
C THR A 150 -1.57 -3.78 -18.24
N GLY A 151 -0.41 -3.13 -18.29
CA GLY A 151 0.77 -3.67 -18.97
C GLY A 151 1.23 -5.01 -18.39
N ARG A 152 1.17 -5.17 -17.05
CA ARG A 152 1.45 -6.46 -16.40
C ARG A 152 0.33 -7.47 -16.64
N ALA A 153 -0.93 -7.06 -16.59
CA ALA A 153 -2.06 -7.92 -16.91
C ALA A 153 -1.97 -8.49 -18.33
N ALA A 154 -1.58 -7.67 -19.31
CA ALA A 154 -1.36 -8.07 -20.69
C ALA A 154 -0.21 -9.07 -20.86
N HIS A 155 0.81 -8.98 -20.01
CA HIS A 155 1.89 -9.97 -19.96
C HIS A 155 1.42 -11.33 -19.41
N TRP A 156 0.49 -11.33 -18.45
CA TRP A 156 0.00 -12.54 -17.79
C TRP A 156 -1.12 -13.26 -18.53
N ALA A 157 -2.00 -12.53 -19.23
CA ALA A 157 -3.16 -13.14 -19.88
C ALA A 157 -2.79 -14.30 -20.84
N PRO A 158 -1.77 -14.19 -21.73
CA PRO A 158 -1.33 -15.30 -22.57
C PRO A 158 -0.75 -16.48 -21.79
N ARG A 159 -0.02 -16.24 -20.69
CA ARG A 159 0.59 -17.29 -19.87
C ARG A 159 -0.45 -18.10 -19.15
N LEU A 160 -1.44 -17.43 -18.56
CA LEU A 160 -2.59 -18.08 -17.95
C LEU A 160 -3.39 -18.86 -18.99
N LEU A 161 -3.60 -18.29 -20.18
CA LEU A 161 -4.27 -19.00 -21.27
C LEU A 161 -3.52 -20.26 -21.70
N GLN A 162 -2.19 -20.28 -21.68
CA GLN A 162 -1.41 -21.49 -21.99
C GLN A 162 -1.65 -22.61 -20.96
N VAL A 163 -1.70 -22.27 -19.66
CA VAL A 163 -1.92 -23.25 -18.59
C VAL A 163 -3.38 -23.72 -18.51
N LEU A 164 -4.33 -22.86 -18.86
CA LEU A 164 -5.77 -23.15 -18.80
C LEU A 164 -6.27 -23.75 -20.11
N GLU A 165 -5.84 -24.98 -20.45
CA GLU A 165 -6.15 -25.65 -21.73
C GLU A 165 -7.65 -25.75 -22.04
N SER A 166 -8.50 -25.81 -21.02
CA SER A 166 -9.95 -25.96 -21.15
C SER A 166 -10.70 -24.68 -21.53
N VAL A 167 -10.09 -23.49 -21.37
CA VAL A 167 -10.75 -22.19 -21.63
C VAL A 167 -10.39 -21.60 -22.99
N THR A 168 -11.31 -20.80 -23.52
CA THR A 168 -11.19 -20.16 -24.84
C THR A 168 -10.65 -18.74 -24.76
N ALA A 169 -10.81 -18.06 -23.62
CA ALA A 169 -10.16 -16.80 -23.30
C ALA A 169 -9.91 -16.66 -21.80
N VAL A 170 -8.94 -15.82 -21.46
CA VAL A 170 -8.62 -15.39 -20.10
C VAL A 170 -8.70 -13.87 -20.05
N ALA A 171 -9.53 -13.34 -19.16
CA ALA A 171 -9.57 -11.93 -18.79
C ALA A 171 -8.81 -11.74 -17.47
N VAL A 172 -7.70 -11.00 -17.49
CA VAL A 172 -6.93 -10.64 -16.31
C VAL A 172 -7.42 -9.30 -15.81
N VAL A 173 -7.81 -9.27 -14.53
CA VAL A 173 -8.25 -8.04 -13.85
C VAL A 173 -7.03 -7.15 -13.58
N SER A 174 -7.06 -5.90 -14.04
CA SER A 174 -6.07 -4.88 -13.67
C SER A 174 -6.65 -3.90 -12.66
N ASP A 175 -5.77 -3.11 -12.05
CA ASP A 175 -6.14 -2.04 -11.12
C ASP A 175 -6.28 -0.67 -11.80
N GLU A 176 -6.07 -0.61 -13.12
CA GLU A 176 -6.25 0.61 -13.89
C GLU A 176 -7.72 0.83 -14.23
N MET A 177 -8.08 2.11 -14.32
CA MET A 177 -9.44 2.56 -14.59
C MET A 177 -9.52 3.14 -15.99
N ARG A 178 -10.62 2.84 -16.68
CA ARG A 178 -10.95 3.43 -17.97
C ARG A 178 -12.37 4.00 -17.96
N PRO A 179 -12.66 5.02 -18.78
CA PRO A 179 -14.01 5.58 -18.85
C PRO A 179 -15.01 4.55 -19.37
N LEU A 180 -16.25 4.68 -18.93
CA LEU A 180 -17.38 4.01 -19.53
C LEU A 180 -17.58 4.49 -20.98
N PRO A 181 -18.02 3.62 -21.90
CA PRO A 181 -18.21 4.00 -23.29
C PRO A 181 -19.38 4.98 -23.44
N GLY A 182 -19.22 6.00 -24.27
CA GLY A 182 -20.33 6.89 -24.66
C GLY A 182 -20.77 7.95 -23.65
N GLU A 183 -20.18 8.01 -22.45
CA GLU A 183 -20.51 9.06 -21.48
C GLU A 183 -19.77 10.38 -21.76
N VAL A 184 -20.54 11.47 -21.84
CA VAL A 184 -20.03 12.83 -22.01
C VAL A 184 -20.04 13.54 -20.65
N SER A 185 -18.93 13.40 -19.93
CA SER A 185 -18.47 14.21 -18.79
C SER A 185 -19.43 14.46 -17.59
N PRO A 186 -19.02 14.11 -16.36
CA PRO A 186 -17.87 13.27 -16.04
C PRO A 186 -18.18 11.83 -16.46
N PRO A 187 -17.30 11.15 -17.20
CA PRO A 187 -17.51 9.74 -17.49
C PRO A 187 -17.44 8.95 -16.17
N GLY A 188 -18.38 8.05 -15.96
CA GLY A 188 -18.24 6.95 -15.02
C GLY A 188 -17.05 6.10 -15.42
N TRP A 189 -16.49 5.37 -14.45
CA TRP A 189 -15.27 4.60 -14.62
C TRP A 189 -15.55 3.11 -14.45
N GLN A 190 -14.74 2.29 -15.11
CA GLN A 190 -14.73 0.84 -14.98
C GLN A 190 -13.29 0.33 -14.92
N ALA A 191 -13.09 -0.86 -14.36
CA ALA A 191 -11.78 -1.49 -14.39
C ALA A 191 -11.38 -1.86 -15.82
N GLU A 192 -10.10 -1.72 -16.13
CA GLU A 192 -9.52 -2.23 -17.37
C GLU A 192 -9.15 -3.72 -17.22
N LEU A 193 -9.35 -4.47 -18.29
CA LEU A 193 -9.07 -5.89 -18.38
C LEU A 193 -8.10 -6.14 -19.52
N ALA A 194 -7.13 -7.02 -19.31
CA ALA A 194 -6.33 -7.58 -20.40
C ALA A 194 -6.87 -8.96 -20.78
N VAL A 195 -7.31 -9.12 -22.02
CA VAL A 195 -7.96 -10.34 -22.49
C VAL A 195 -7.11 -11.03 -23.53
N ALA A 196 -6.72 -12.28 -23.26
CA ALA A 196 -6.06 -13.16 -24.22
C ALA A 196 -7.05 -14.24 -24.70
N GLU A 197 -7.07 -14.50 -26.00
CA GLU A 197 -7.96 -15.51 -26.61
C GLU A 197 -7.21 -16.56 -27.43
N ARG A 198 -7.76 -17.78 -27.52
CA ARG A 198 -7.20 -18.82 -28.38
C ARG A 198 -7.52 -18.54 -29.84
N GLN A 199 -6.49 -18.30 -30.64
CA GLN A 199 -6.64 -18.21 -32.08
C GLN A 199 -6.68 -19.58 -32.74
N HIS A 200 -7.73 -19.85 -33.51
CA HIS A 200 -7.80 -21.06 -34.34
C HIS A 200 -6.80 -20.97 -35.49
N GLY A 201 -5.83 -21.89 -35.51
CA GLY A 201 -4.82 -22.01 -36.57
C GLY A 201 -3.54 -21.21 -36.35
N ALA A 202 -3.38 -20.53 -35.22
CA ALA A 202 -2.12 -19.86 -34.86
C ALA A 202 -1.18 -20.81 -34.09
N PRO A 203 0.16 -20.67 -34.20
CA PRO A 203 1.10 -21.48 -33.43
C PRO A 203 0.86 -21.35 -31.91
N PRO A 204 1.09 -22.42 -31.11
CA PRO A 204 1.09 -22.33 -29.66
C PRO A 204 2.00 -21.17 -29.19
N GLY A 205 1.49 -20.28 -28.35
CA GLY A 205 2.22 -19.11 -27.86
C GLY A 205 1.93 -17.79 -28.57
N THR A 206 1.14 -17.79 -29.65
CA THR A 206 0.66 -16.57 -30.31
C THR A 206 -0.76 -16.23 -29.84
N ALA A 207 -0.88 -15.52 -28.71
CA ALA A 207 -2.14 -14.95 -28.26
C ALA A 207 -2.18 -13.46 -28.60
N ILE A 208 -3.28 -13.01 -29.20
CA ILE A 208 -3.58 -11.58 -29.27
C ILE A 208 -4.14 -11.18 -27.91
N VAL A 209 -3.61 -10.08 -27.36
CA VAL A 209 -4.12 -9.45 -26.15
C VAL A 209 -4.87 -8.19 -26.55
N GLU A 210 -6.14 -8.10 -26.19
CA GLU A 210 -6.96 -6.90 -26.32
C GLU A 210 -7.22 -6.29 -24.94
N THR A 211 -7.21 -4.97 -24.84
CA THR A 211 -7.62 -4.26 -23.62
C THR A 211 -9.10 -3.88 -23.67
N CYS A 212 -9.84 -4.29 -22.65
CA CYS A 212 -11.31 -4.17 -22.60
C CYS A 212 -11.76 -3.58 -21.27
N GLY A 213 -13.00 -3.16 -21.20
CA GLY A 213 -13.62 -2.75 -19.93
C GLY A 213 -14.24 -3.93 -19.20
N TRP A 214 -14.38 -3.79 -17.88
CA TRP A 214 -15.14 -4.72 -17.04
C TRP A 214 -16.52 -5.07 -17.63
N PHE A 215 -17.23 -4.07 -18.13
CA PHE A 215 -18.58 -4.26 -18.68
C PHE A 215 -18.59 -4.95 -20.05
N ASP A 216 -17.46 -5.05 -20.75
CA ASP A 216 -17.36 -5.90 -21.95
C ASP A 216 -17.46 -7.38 -21.59
N LEU A 217 -16.79 -7.77 -20.51
CA LEU A 217 -16.85 -9.12 -19.96
C LEU A 217 -18.20 -9.39 -19.29
N ALA A 218 -18.71 -8.44 -18.50
CA ALA A 218 -20.01 -8.60 -17.84
C ALA A 218 -21.16 -8.68 -18.87
N ASN A 219 -21.07 -7.97 -19.99
CA ASN A 219 -22.01 -8.09 -21.12
C ASN A 219 -22.03 -9.51 -21.70
N LEU A 220 -20.87 -10.17 -21.84
CA LEU A 220 -20.81 -11.57 -22.26
C LEU A 220 -21.38 -12.53 -21.20
N LEU A 221 -21.09 -12.30 -19.91
CA LEU A 221 -21.44 -13.25 -18.87
C LEU A 221 -22.84 -13.06 -18.29
N ARG A 222 -23.42 -11.86 -18.40
CA ARG A 222 -24.77 -11.51 -17.88
C ARG A 222 -24.97 -11.84 -16.40
N VAL A 223 -23.90 -11.81 -15.61
CA VAL A 223 -23.87 -12.10 -14.17
C VAL A 223 -23.11 -11.01 -13.41
N ASN A 224 -23.36 -10.92 -12.10
CA ASN A 224 -22.57 -10.07 -11.22
C ASN A 224 -21.20 -10.72 -10.99
N LEU A 225 -20.14 -10.04 -11.43
CA LEU A 225 -18.77 -10.48 -11.24
C LEU A 225 -18.19 -9.85 -9.97
N PRO A 226 -17.44 -10.61 -9.16
CA PRO A 226 -16.87 -10.11 -7.93
C PRO A 226 -15.67 -9.19 -8.22
N TRP A 227 -15.76 -7.95 -7.78
CA TRP A 227 -14.63 -7.03 -7.72
C TRP A 227 -13.92 -7.15 -6.37
N TRP A 228 -12.62 -7.37 -6.44
CA TRP A 228 -11.75 -7.42 -5.26
C TRP A 228 -10.81 -6.21 -5.32
N PRO A 229 -10.99 -5.21 -4.42
CA PRO A 229 -10.05 -4.09 -4.30
C PRO A 229 -8.62 -4.59 -4.16
N ALA A 230 -7.68 -3.90 -4.79
CA ALA A 230 -6.29 -4.34 -4.92
C ALA A 230 -5.67 -4.77 -3.58
N GLY A 231 -5.82 -3.94 -2.53
CA GLY A 231 -5.32 -4.22 -1.18
C GLY A 231 -6.04 -5.33 -0.42
N LEU A 232 -7.16 -5.84 -0.94
CA LEU A 232 -7.99 -6.88 -0.31
C LEU A 232 -8.01 -8.20 -1.10
N ARG A 233 -7.13 -8.36 -2.11
CA ARG A 233 -7.03 -9.58 -2.93
C ARG A 233 -6.32 -10.71 -2.20
N ARG A 234 -7.01 -11.31 -1.23
CA ARG A 234 -6.56 -12.55 -0.60
C ARG A 234 -6.94 -13.74 -1.48
N LEU A 235 -5.94 -14.42 -2.01
CA LEU A 235 -6.15 -15.53 -2.95
C LEU A 235 -7.04 -16.64 -2.37
N ASP A 236 -6.89 -16.97 -1.09
CA ASP A 236 -7.73 -18.01 -0.48
C ASP A 236 -9.21 -17.59 -0.40
N ASP A 237 -9.49 -16.30 -0.15
CA ASP A 237 -10.86 -15.75 -0.12
C ASP A 237 -11.47 -15.72 -1.53
N ILE A 238 -10.69 -15.27 -2.52
CA ILE A 238 -11.09 -15.30 -3.94
C ILE A 238 -11.37 -16.73 -4.40
N GLN A 239 -10.55 -17.70 -3.97
CA GLN A 239 -10.72 -19.12 -4.32
C GLN A 239 -11.96 -19.74 -3.68
N ALA A 240 -12.28 -19.35 -2.45
CA ALA A 240 -13.45 -19.83 -1.71
C ALA A 240 -14.76 -19.22 -2.21
N TRP A 241 -14.72 -18.04 -2.83
CA TRP A 241 -15.89 -17.32 -3.31
C TRP A 241 -16.73 -18.11 -4.33
N ARG A 242 -18.06 -17.97 -4.25
CA ARG A 242 -19.03 -18.57 -5.18
C ARG A 242 -20.12 -17.55 -5.54
N PRO A 243 -20.81 -17.70 -6.68
CA PRO A 243 -21.95 -16.85 -7.02
C PRO A 243 -22.98 -16.80 -5.90
N GLY A 244 -23.44 -15.60 -5.55
CA GLY A 244 -24.37 -15.36 -4.45
C GLY A 244 -23.75 -15.26 -3.06
N ALA A 245 -22.42 -15.44 -2.92
CA ALA A 245 -21.74 -15.19 -1.66
C ALA A 245 -21.83 -13.71 -1.27
N ALA A 246 -22.07 -13.45 0.01
CA ALA A 246 -22.10 -12.10 0.57
C ALA A 246 -20.69 -11.46 0.51
N PRO A 247 -20.60 -10.11 0.40
CA PRO A 247 -19.34 -9.40 0.56
C PRO A 247 -18.65 -9.75 1.88
N GLN A 248 -17.33 -9.89 1.84
CA GLN A 248 -16.53 -10.36 2.98
C GLN A 248 -15.75 -9.21 3.61
N SER A 249 -15.69 -9.23 4.94
CA SER A 249 -14.72 -8.42 5.69
C SER A 249 -13.34 -9.04 5.56
N VAL A 250 -12.42 -8.35 4.87
CA VAL A 250 -11.08 -8.84 4.58
C VAL A 250 -10.03 -7.96 5.26
N ARG A 251 -9.03 -8.59 5.86
CA ARG A 251 -7.82 -7.89 6.32
C ARG A 251 -6.93 -7.60 5.09
N PRO A 252 -6.42 -6.38 4.92
CA PRO A 252 -5.53 -6.07 3.82
C PRO A 252 -4.24 -6.88 3.89
N SER A 253 -3.65 -7.14 2.72
CA SER A 253 -2.41 -7.90 2.60
C SER A 253 -1.29 -6.96 2.15
N ASP A 254 -0.16 -6.99 2.87
CA ASP A 254 1.04 -6.26 2.50
C ASP A 254 2.27 -7.14 2.78
N PRO A 255 3.27 -7.23 1.87
CA PRO A 255 4.46 -8.06 2.09
C PRO A 255 5.26 -7.73 3.35
N LEU A 256 5.12 -6.51 3.88
CA LEU A 256 5.77 -6.01 5.09
C LEU A 256 4.86 -6.10 6.33
N TYR A 257 3.66 -6.66 6.21
CA TYR A 257 2.69 -6.82 7.31
C TYR A 257 2.20 -8.27 7.42
N ASP A 258 2.51 -8.90 8.56
CA ASP A 258 1.84 -10.14 8.99
C ASP A 258 0.95 -9.85 10.22
N PRO A 259 -0.37 -10.00 10.11
CA PRO A 259 -1.32 -9.75 11.21
C PRO A 259 -1.11 -10.65 12.43
N ASN A 260 -0.33 -11.73 12.30
CA ASN A 260 -0.02 -12.62 13.42
C ASN A 260 1.24 -12.20 14.18
N THR A 261 2.06 -11.27 13.67
CA THR A 261 3.36 -10.92 14.30
C THR A 261 3.21 -10.49 15.76
N LEU A 262 2.30 -9.55 16.04
CA LEU A 262 2.07 -9.10 17.42
C LEU A 262 1.33 -10.13 18.27
N ASN A 263 0.44 -10.94 17.66
CA ASN A 263 -0.23 -12.02 18.39
C ASN A 263 0.74 -13.14 18.80
N GLN A 264 1.72 -13.45 17.94
CA GLN A 264 2.81 -14.37 18.25
C GLN A 264 3.70 -13.81 19.37
N LEU A 265 3.98 -12.51 19.36
CA LEU A 265 4.69 -11.85 20.46
C LEU A 265 3.97 -12.09 21.81
N LEU A 266 2.64 -11.92 21.85
CA LEU A 266 1.84 -12.19 23.05
C LEU A 266 1.87 -13.67 23.46
N ALA A 267 1.80 -14.58 22.49
CA ALA A 267 1.82 -16.03 22.75
C ALA A 267 3.18 -16.53 23.28
N GLU A 268 4.26 -15.78 23.00
CA GLU A 268 5.62 -16.10 23.46
C GLU A 268 6.02 -15.28 24.71
N ALA A 269 5.08 -14.56 25.33
CA ALA A 269 5.32 -13.85 26.58
C ALA A 269 5.65 -14.82 27.72
N ALA A 270 6.45 -14.34 28.69
CA ALA A 270 6.80 -15.11 29.87
C ALA A 270 5.63 -15.25 30.87
N ASP A 271 4.65 -14.33 30.82
CA ASP A 271 3.49 -14.29 31.72
C ASP A 271 2.21 -14.04 30.90
N ASP A 272 1.28 -14.99 30.97
CA ASP A 272 0.01 -14.96 30.26
C ASP A 272 -0.89 -13.80 30.71
N ALA A 273 -0.86 -13.41 31.99
CA ALA A 273 -1.67 -12.31 32.50
C ALA A 273 -1.17 -10.95 31.98
N GLU A 274 0.15 -10.80 31.76
CA GLU A 274 0.70 -9.62 31.11
C GLU A 274 0.35 -9.57 29.62
N ALA A 275 0.43 -10.72 28.94
CA ALA A 275 0.01 -10.85 27.56
C ALA A 275 -1.48 -10.54 27.39
N ASP A 276 -2.34 -11.00 28.29
CA ASP A 276 -3.77 -10.70 28.36
C ASP A 276 -4.04 -9.19 28.41
N ARG A 277 -3.33 -8.47 29.27
CA ARG A 277 -3.45 -7.00 29.39
C ARG A 277 -3.05 -6.27 28.11
N CYS A 278 -2.19 -6.86 27.29
CA CYS A 278 -1.71 -6.26 26.04
C CYS A 278 -2.57 -6.62 24.81
N ARG A 279 -3.56 -7.52 24.92
CA ARG A 279 -4.36 -7.95 23.76
C ARG A 279 -5.11 -6.79 23.10
N SER A 280 -5.75 -5.94 23.90
CA SER A 280 -6.54 -4.80 23.38
C SER A 280 -5.67 -3.81 22.61
N VAL A 281 -4.50 -3.44 23.15
CA VAL A 281 -3.58 -2.51 22.47
C VAL A 281 -3.01 -3.13 21.19
N VAL A 282 -2.71 -4.43 21.19
CA VAL A 282 -2.29 -5.15 19.97
C VAL A 282 -3.38 -5.16 18.91
N ASP A 283 -4.65 -5.35 19.29
CA ASP A 283 -5.78 -5.29 18.37
C ASP A 283 -5.95 -3.89 17.78
N VAL A 284 -5.83 -2.83 18.60
CA VAL A 284 -5.88 -1.44 18.14
C VAL A 284 -4.74 -1.13 17.18
N ILE A 285 -3.49 -1.52 17.52
CA ILE A 285 -2.33 -1.34 16.65
C ILE A 285 -2.53 -2.06 15.32
N ASN A 286 -2.94 -3.33 15.35
CA ASN A 286 -3.23 -4.10 14.12
C ASN A 286 -4.32 -3.44 13.28
N ALA A 287 -5.42 -3.01 13.89
CA ALA A 287 -6.52 -2.36 13.18
C ALA A 287 -6.08 -1.05 12.51
N ARG A 288 -5.25 -0.26 13.18
CA ARG A 288 -4.67 0.98 12.62
C ARG A 288 -3.67 0.70 11.50
N LEU A 289 -2.83 -0.32 11.65
CA LEU A 289 -1.90 -0.76 10.61
C LEU A 289 -2.66 -1.21 9.35
N GLU A 290 -3.65 -2.08 9.52
CA GLU A 290 -4.53 -2.55 8.43
C GLU A 290 -5.21 -1.36 7.73
N ALA A 291 -5.78 -0.44 8.50
CA ALA A 291 -6.47 0.70 7.94
C ALA A 291 -5.51 1.67 7.23
N GLY A 292 -4.26 1.83 7.72
CA GLY A 292 -3.21 2.58 7.04
C GLY A 292 -2.74 1.95 5.73
N ILE A 293 -2.62 0.61 5.68
CA ILE A 293 -2.30 -0.13 4.46
C ILE A 293 -3.40 0.09 3.41
N TYR A 294 -4.67 0.06 3.84
CA TYR A 294 -5.80 0.29 2.93
C TYR A 294 -5.93 1.75 2.47
N ALA A 295 -5.63 2.72 3.35
CA ALA A 295 -5.80 4.15 3.08
C ALA A 295 -4.72 4.76 2.16
N ALA A 296 -3.60 4.07 1.91
CA ALA A 296 -2.67 4.46 0.86
C ALA A 296 -3.42 4.59 -0.48
N PRO A 297 -3.10 5.56 -1.36
CA PRO A 297 -3.88 5.82 -2.56
C PRO A 297 -3.83 4.60 -3.50
N ALA A 298 -4.79 3.70 -3.34
CA ALA A 298 -4.77 2.38 -3.97
C ALA A 298 -6.18 2.00 -4.40
N HIS A 299 -6.61 2.62 -5.51
CA HIS A 299 -7.76 2.20 -6.32
C HIS A 299 -9.13 2.32 -5.60
N PRO A 300 -10.22 2.56 -6.33
CA PRO A 300 -11.53 2.70 -5.71
C PRO A 300 -12.03 1.35 -5.18
N ASP A 301 -12.73 1.38 -4.04
CA ASP A 301 -13.46 0.25 -3.45
C ASP A 301 -14.31 -0.49 -4.49
N VAL A 302 -14.92 0.29 -5.38
CA VAL A 302 -15.65 -0.19 -6.57
C VAL A 302 -15.28 0.71 -7.75
N PRO A 303 -14.93 0.16 -8.94
CA PRO A 303 -14.70 0.96 -10.13
C PRO A 303 -15.86 1.92 -10.40
N GLY A 304 -15.56 3.22 -10.51
CA GLY A 304 -16.57 4.26 -10.68
C GLY A 304 -17.38 4.61 -9.43
N GLY A 305 -17.02 4.09 -8.25
CA GLY A 305 -17.58 4.43 -6.94
C GLY A 305 -18.99 3.90 -6.65
N VAL A 306 -19.54 3.05 -7.52
CA VAL A 306 -20.91 2.55 -7.38
C VAL A 306 -21.07 1.14 -7.95
N GLU A 307 -21.67 0.26 -7.15
CA GLU A 307 -22.11 -1.07 -7.60
C GLU A 307 -23.22 -0.94 -8.64
N ARG A 308 -23.22 -1.82 -9.63
CA ARG A 308 -24.24 -1.84 -10.69
C ARG A 308 -24.31 -3.24 -11.32
N PRO A 309 -25.38 -3.59 -12.05
CA PRO A 309 -25.47 -4.92 -12.67
C PRO A 309 -24.20 -5.29 -13.44
N GLY A 310 -23.58 -6.42 -13.08
CA GLY A 310 -22.29 -6.87 -13.62
C GLY A 310 -21.07 -6.60 -12.73
N LEU A 311 -21.20 -5.76 -11.71
CA LEU A 311 -20.12 -5.32 -10.83
C LEU A 311 -20.61 -5.17 -9.39
N PHE A 312 -20.05 -5.96 -8.48
CA PHE A 312 -20.27 -5.79 -7.05
C PHE A 312 -18.96 -5.94 -6.28
N GLN A 313 -18.88 -5.33 -5.10
CA GLN A 313 -17.75 -5.39 -4.19
C GLN A 313 -17.76 -6.73 -3.44
N ALA A 314 -16.76 -7.57 -3.70
CA ALA A 314 -16.64 -8.86 -3.02
C ALA A 314 -15.97 -8.75 -1.65
N ALA A 315 -15.18 -7.70 -1.43
CA ALA A 315 -14.44 -7.49 -0.18
C ALA A 315 -14.46 -6.03 0.25
N TYR A 316 -14.66 -5.81 1.55
CA TYR A 316 -14.48 -4.53 2.22
C TYR A 316 -13.40 -4.67 3.31
N PRO A 317 -12.63 -3.60 3.58
CA PRO A 317 -11.61 -3.65 4.61
C PRO A 317 -12.27 -3.91 5.97
N ARG A 318 -11.69 -4.81 6.75
CA ARG A 318 -12.15 -5.07 8.13
C ARG A 318 -12.10 -3.80 9.00
N ASN A 319 -11.09 -2.98 8.77
CA ASN A 319 -10.89 -1.71 9.44
C ASN A 319 -10.82 -0.61 8.37
N PRO A 320 -11.97 0.01 8.00
CA PRO A 320 -12.05 0.87 6.81
C PRO A 320 -11.35 2.22 6.93
N ASN A 321 -11.05 2.69 8.14
CA ASN A 321 -10.46 4.01 8.30
C ASN A 321 -9.57 4.12 9.55
N PRO A 322 -8.25 4.40 9.41
CA PRO A 322 -7.35 4.54 10.55
C PRO A 322 -7.65 5.81 11.35
N THR A 323 -8.26 6.82 10.74
CA THR A 323 -8.61 8.09 11.41
C THR A 323 -9.83 7.99 12.31
N LEU A 324 -10.64 6.93 12.17
CA LEU A 324 -11.74 6.64 13.11
C LEU A 324 -11.28 5.88 14.36
N LEU A 325 -10.06 5.33 14.34
CA LEU A 325 -9.49 4.62 15.47
C LEU A 325 -8.54 5.57 16.19
N GLU A 326 -8.84 5.92 17.44
CA GLU A 326 -7.89 6.71 18.24
C GLU A 326 -6.56 5.92 18.38
N PRO A 327 -5.39 6.58 18.27
CA PRO A 327 -4.13 5.92 18.55
C PRO A 327 -4.11 5.45 20.02
N PRO A 328 -3.45 4.32 20.31
CA PRO A 328 -3.32 3.88 21.69
C PRO A 328 -2.56 4.94 22.49
N THR A 329 -3.01 5.18 23.71
CA THR A 329 -2.39 6.12 24.64
C THR A 329 -1.03 5.58 25.11
N LEU A 330 -0.17 6.48 25.58
CA LEU A 330 1.11 6.12 26.19
C LEU A 330 0.97 5.04 27.27
N GLY A 331 -0.06 5.16 28.12
CA GLY A 331 -0.32 4.22 29.21
C GLY A 331 -0.75 2.82 28.73
N GLU A 332 -1.31 2.70 27.52
CA GLU A 332 -1.68 1.42 26.91
C GLU A 332 -0.49 0.76 26.20
N VAL A 333 0.38 1.57 25.57
CA VAL A 333 1.56 1.06 24.85
C VAL A 333 2.70 0.72 25.80
N TYR A 334 2.82 1.42 26.93
CA TYR A 334 3.90 1.19 27.90
C TYR A 334 3.97 -0.25 28.44
N PRO A 335 2.86 -0.90 28.84
CA PRO A 335 2.85 -2.32 29.19
C PRO A 335 3.33 -3.23 28.06
N LEU A 336 2.90 -2.98 26.80
CA LEU A 336 3.34 -3.77 25.65
C LEU A 336 4.86 -3.65 25.43
N MET A 337 5.41 -2.46 25.58
CA MET A 337 6.86 -2.25 25.44
C MET A 337 7.67 -2.90 26.57
N ASN A 338 7.06 -3.07 27.75
CA ASN A 338 7.64 -3.78 28.90
C ASN A 338 7.26 -5.26 28.96
N LEU A 339 6.51 -5.78 27.99
CA LEU A 339 6.13 -7.18 27.97
C LEU A 339 7.38 -8.06 27.83
N ARG A 340 7.62 -8.91 28.82
CA ARG A 340 8.75 -9.83 28.82
C ARG A 340 8.45 -11.01 27.90
N VAL A 341 9.26 -11.16 26.86
CA VAL A 341 9.13 -12.21 25.85
C VAL A 341 10.50 -12.85 25.71
N PRO A 342 10.75 -14.09 26.17
CA PRO A 342 12.10 -14.68 26.10
C PRO A 342 12.64 -14.85 24.67
N SER A 343 11.76 -15.10 23.71
CA SER A 343 12.11 -15.32 22.30
C SER A 343 12.60 -14.06 21.60
N GLU A 344 13.90 -14.01 21.30
CA GLU A 344 14.52 -12.90 20.58
C GLU A 344 13.94 -12.72 19.18
N ALA A 345 13.64 -13.83 18.48
CA ALA A 345 13.09 -13.80 17.13
C ALA A 345 11.70 -13.15 17.07
N ALA A 346 10.83 -13.42 18.05
CA ALA A 346 9.51 -12.79 18.12
C ALA A 346 9.62 -11.28 18.40
N ARG A 347 10.50 -10.88 19.34
CA ARG A 347 10.77 -9.46 19.62
C ARG A 347 11.31 -8.73 18.38
N GLN A 348 12.26 -9.33 17.67
CA GLN A 348 12.86 -8.75 16.46
C GLN A 348 11.81 -8.51 15.36
N LYS A 349 10.96 -9.50 15.05
CA LYS A 349 9.87 -9.34 14.07
C LYS A 349 8.87 -8.25 14.48
N ALA A 350 8.52 -8.17 15.76
CA ALA A 350 7.63 -7.12 16.27
C ALA A 350 8.25 -5.73 16.14
N VAL A 351 9.56 -5.58 16.43
CA VAL A 351 10.27 -4.30 16.23
C VAL A 351 10.31 -3.92 14.75
N GLU A 352 10.55 -4.86 13.83
CA GLU A 352 10.53 -4.58 12.39
C GLU A 352 9.18 -4.02 11.94
N LEU A 353 8.08 -4.60 12.44
CA LEU A 353 6.72 -4.12 12.16
C LEU A 353 6.45 -2.71 12.73
N LEU A 354 6.94 -2.43 13.94
CA LEU A 354 6.63 -1.22 14.71
C LEU A 354 7.61 -0.05 14.47
N SER A 355 8.77 -0.31 13.83
CA SER A 355 9.94 0.58 13.77
C SER A 355 9.75 1.98 13.16
N HIS A 356 8.62 2.22 12.52
CA HIS A 356 8.26 3.50 11.86
C HIS A 356 6.80 3.87 12.10
N ARG A 357 6.23 3.37 13.20
CA ARG A 357 4.81 3.48 13.50
C ARG A 357 4.59 4.50 14.60
N ASN A 358 3.70 5.46 14.37
CA ASN A 358 3.42 6.55 15.31
C ASN A 358 2.92 6.02 16.67
N GLU A 359 2.33 4.82 16.66
CA GLU A 359 1.81 4.09 17.82
C GLU A 359 2.87 3.88 18.93
N VAL A 360 4.16 3.81 18.61
CA VAL A 360 5.22 3.56 19.63
C VAL A 360 6.18 4.74 19.84
N ARG A 361 6.04 5.82 19.06
CA ARG A 361 7.06 6.88 18.99
C ARG A 361 7.20 7.68 20.28
N GLU A 362 6.12 7.83 21.04
CA GLU A 362 6.18 8.52 22.33
C GLU A 362 7.13 7.84 23.32
N LEU A 363 7.33 6.51 23.21
CA LEU A 363 8.29 5.75 24.01
C LEU A 363 9.62 5.56 23.30
N VAL A 364 9.57 5.34 21.99
CA VAL A 364 10.76 5.07 21.16
C VAL A 364 10.65 5.82 19.83
N GLY A 365 11.08 7.08 19.83
CA GLY A 365 11.26 7.89 18.64
C GLY A 365 12.60 7.61 17.96
N ILE A 366 13.67 7.47 18.76
CA ILE A 366 15.03 7.21 18.29
C ILE A 366 15.78 6.27 19.24
N THR A 367 16.89 5.72 18.77
CA THR A 367 17.93 5.14 19.63
C THR A 367 19.20 5.97 19.50
N VAL A 368 19.55 6.72 20.54
CA VAL A 368 20.80 7.47 20.59
C VAL A 368 21.96 6.51 20.84
N CYS A 369 23.10 6.76 20.22
CA CYS A 369 24.31 5.96 20.40
C CYS A 369 25.41 6.87 20.92
N THR A 370 25.94 6.61 22.12
CA THR A 370 26.92 7.49 22.75
C THR A 370 27.99 6.77 23.57
N SER A 371 29.07 7.47 23.91
CA SER A 371 30.17 7.05 24.79
C SER A 371 30.53 8.14 25.80
N GLU A 372 31.36 7.81 26.79
CA GLU A 372 31.86 8.78 27.79
C GLU A 372 32.80 9.85 27.19
N ASP A 373 33.26 9.64 25.96
CA ASP A 373 34.17 10.51 25.22
C ASP A 373 33.44 11.47 24.27
N ASP A 374 32.12 11.31 24.07
CA ASP A 374 31.36 12.06 23.07
C ASP A 374 31.05 13.51 23.47
N GLY A 375 31.15 13.82 24.76
CA GLY A 375 30.97 15.18 25.28
C GLY A 375 30.68 15.26 26.78
N PRO A 376 30.77 16.45 27.38
CA PRO A 376 30.49 16.66 28.80
C PRO A 376 29.07 16.29 29.21
N LEU A 377 28.05 16.58 28.40
CA LEU A 377 26.66 16.23 28.76
C LEU A 377 26.42 14.73 28.65
N ALA A 378 26.90 14.09 27.58
CA ALA A 378 26.86 12.64 27.43
C ALA A 378 27.50 11.93 28.64
N ARG A 379 28.70 12.34 29.04
CA ARG A 379 29.43 11.79 30.20
C ARG A 379 28.65 11.94 31.50
N GLU A 380 28.06 13.11 31.74
CA GLU A 380 27.25 13.33 32.95
C GLU A 380 26.03 12.42 32.97
N TRP A 381 25.32 12.30 31.86
CA TRP A 381 24.17 11.39 31.75
C TRP A 381 24.57 9.93 31.98
N ILE A 382 25.65 9.45 31.34
CA ILE A 382 26.17 8.09 31.52
C ILE A 382 26.55 7.84 32.99
N SER A 383 27.17 8.81 33.65
CA SER A 383 27.66 8.64 35.04
C SER A 383 26.57 8.34 36.07
N ARG A 384 25.30 8.67 35.77
CA ARG A 384 24.16 8.38 36.67
C ARG A 384 23.46 7.05 36.38
N LEU A 385 23.77 6.40 35.26
CA LEU A 385 23.13 5.14 34.89
C LEU A 385 23.50 4.03 35.86
N LYS A 386 22.59 3.08 36.05
CA LYS A 386 22.81 1.92 36.92
C LYS A 386 22.67 0.63 36.12
N PRO A 387 23.53 -0.38 36.37
CA PRO A 387 23.40 -1.67 35.70
C PRO A 387 22.11 -2.38 36.16
N CYS A 388 21.51 -3.16 35.26
CA CYS A 388 20.38 -4.04 35.53
C CYS A 388 20.53 -5.39 34.80
N GLU A 389 19.66 -6.33 35.14
CA GLU A 389 19.53 -7.59 34.40
C GLU A 389 18.90 -7.36 33.02
N ASP A 390 19.08 -8.32 32.11
CA ASP A 390 18.42 -8.28 30.80
C ASP A 390 16.89 -8.24 30.99
N PRO A 391 16.24 -7.13 30.58
CA PRO A 391 14.80 -6.98 30.77
C PRO A 391 14.02 -7.97 29.89
N GLN A 392 14.60 -8.46 28.78
CA GLN A 392 13.96 -9.35 27.81
C GLN A 392 12.60 -8.82 27.30
N THR A 393 12.46 -7.49 27.22
CA THR A 393 11.23 -6.82 26.81
C THR A 393 11.24 -6.44 25.32
N LEU A 394 10.06 -6.15 24.77
CA LEU A 394 9.95 -5.62 23.42
C LEU A 394 10.76 -4.32 23.25
N GLY A 395 10.68 -3.39 24.20
CA GLY A 395 11.40 -2.11 24.16
C GLY A 395 12.93 -2.27 24.17
N ALA A 396 13.45 -3.29 24.86
CA ALA A 396 14.87 -3.60 24.84
C ALA A 396 15.38 -3.97 23.43
N MET A 397 14.54 -4.60 22.62
CA MET A 397 14.89 -4.93 21.24
C MET A 397 15.02 -3.67 20.35
N PHE A 398 14.30 -2.59 20.65
CA PHE A 398 14.50 -1.32 19.94
C PHE A 398 15.89 -0.74 20.21
N ALA A 399 16.42 -0.81 21.43
CA ALA A 399 17.78 -0.36 21.74
C ALA A 399 18.82 -1.12 20.90
N ARG A 400 18.62 -2.43 20.69
CA ARG A 400 19.47 -3.28 19.87
C ARG A 400 19.31 -3.07 18.37
N ARG A 401 18.28 -2.34 17.91
CA ARG A 401 18.01 -2.12 16.47
C ARG A 401 19.20 -1.45 15.76
N THR A 402 19.92 -0.60 16.46
CA THR A 402 21.05 0.18 15.92
C THR A 402 22.40 -0.52 16.07
N PHE A 403 22.42 -1.77 16.55
CA PHE A 403 23.64 -2.55 16.64
C PHE A 403 24.15 -2.88 15.23
N THR A 404 25.46 -2.75 15.04
CA THR A 404 26.17 -3.29 13.87
C THR A 404 26.15 -4.82 13.90
N ASP A 405 26.41 -5.46 12.77
CA ASP A 405 26.49 -6.93 12.69
C ASP A 405 27.50 -7.50 13.69
N ASP A 406 28.66 -6.84 13.85
CA ASP A 406 29.69 -7.23 14.82
C ASP A 406 29.18 -7.12 16.27
N GLN A 407 28.54 -6.00 16.62
CA GLN A 407 27.95 -5.80 17.95
C GLN A 407 26.88 -6.84 18.29
N ARG A 408 26.12 -7.32 17.29
CA ARG A 408 25.11 -8.37 17.49
C ARG A 408 25.70 -9.74 17.84
N THR A 409 26.96 -9.99 17.49
CA THR A 409 27.64 -11.26 17.80
C THR A 409 28.21 -11.32 19.21
N HIS A 410 28.26 -10.18 19.92
CA HIS A 410 28.82 -10.07 21.25
C HIS A 410 27.72 -9.80 22.30
N PRO A 411 27.90 -10.26 23.56
CA PRO A 411 26.97 -9.95 24.64
C PRO A 411 26.99 -8.44 24.96
N CYS A 412 25.84 -7.89 25.34
CA CYS A 412 25.71 -6.53 25.85
C CYS A 412 25.36 -6.53 27.35
N GLN A 413 25.61 -5.41 28.02
CA GLN A 413 25.17 -5.18 29.40
C GLN A 413 23.97 -4.24 29.41
N TRP A 414 23.02 -4.46 30.31
CA TRP A 414 21.82 -3.64 30.42
C TRP A 414 21.94 -2.61 31.54
N TRP A 415 21.37 -1.44 31.28
CA TRP A 415 21.40 -0.29 32.16
C TRP A 415 20.03 0.37 32.20
N TYR A 416 19.76 1.11 33.26
CA TYR A 416 18.59 1.98 33.39
C TYR A 416 19.00 3.35 33.94
N ASP A 417 18.19 4.35 33.61
CA ASP A 417 18.32 5.69 34.16
C ASP A 417 17.40 5.82 35.38
N PRO A 418 17.93 6.02 36.62
CA PRO A 418 17.10 6.12 37.81
C PRO A 418 16.22 7.38 37.85
N ARG A 419 16.36 8.31 36.90
CA ARG A 419 15.51 9.51 36.77
C ARG A 419 14.45 9.37 35.68
N ALA A 420 14.49 8.33 34.86
CA ALA A 420 13.51 8.10 33.79
C ALA A 420 12.70 6.83 34.05
N ASP A 421 11.37 6.95 34.04
CA ASP A 421 10.46 5.79 34.19
C ASP A 421 10.33 4.96 32.89
N PHE A 422 10.95 5.41 31.80
CA PHE A 422 10.92 4.78 30.50
C PHE A 422 12.29 4.90 29.80
N GLY A 423 12.59 3.90 28.97
CA GLY A 423 13.84 3.81 28.21
C GLY A 423 14.62 2.53 28.51
N TRP A 424 15.12 1.92 27.45
CA TRP A 424 16.02 0.77 27.48
C TRP A 424 17.40 1.18 27.01
N ILE A 425 18.42 0.80 27.79
CA ILE A 425 19.81 1.17 27.56
C ILE A 425 20.67 -0.09 27.53
N ALA A 426 21.33 -0.33 26.39
CA ALA A 426 22.28 -1.42 26.23
C ALA A 426 23.69 -0.85 26.04
N LYS A 427 24.69 -1.42 26.74
CA LYS A 427 26.10 -1.13 26.56
C LYS A 427 26.78 -2.28 25.81
N THR A 428 27.35 -1.98 24.65
CA THR A 428 28.12 -2.93 23.84
C THR A 428 29.55 -3.07 24.38
N THR A 429 30.25 -4.12 23.95
CA THR A 429 31.62 -4.43 24.39
C THR A 429 32.65 -3.36 24.00
N ASP A 430 32.39 -2.60 22.93
CA ASP A 430 33.18 -1.45 22.50
C ASP A 430 32.99 -0.19 23.37
N GLY A 431 32.14 -0.25 24.39
CA GLY A 431 31.87 0.86 25.29
C GLY A 431 30.73 1.79 24.86
N THR A 432 30.08 1.54 23.73
CA THR A 432 28.95 2.35 23.24
C THR A 432 27.67 2.02 24.01
N TYR A 433 26.95 3.06 24.44
CA TYR A 433 25.60 2.98 24.99
C TYR A 433 24.57 3.26 23.89
N HIS A 434 23.62 2.35 23.73
CA HIS A 434 22.47 2.47 22.84
C HIS A 434 21.23 2.67 23.70
N ALA A 435 20.64 3.86 23.67
CA ALA A 435 19.52 4.23 24.52
C ALA A 435 18.30 4.63 23.68
N THR A 436 17.17 4.01 23.97
CA THR A 436 15.89 4.42 23.37
C THR A 436 15.40 5.72 23.99
N VAL A 437 14.90 6.61 23.14
CA VAL A 437 14.41 7.94 23.52
C VAL A 437 13.10 8.20 22.79
N GLY A 438 12.09 8.65 23.52
CA GLY A 438 10.77 9.00 22.98
C GLY A 438 10.73 10.37 22.30
N THR A 439 9.51 10.89 22.13
CA THR A 439 9.26 12.26 21.64
C THR A 439 9.23 13.31 22.76
N ARG A 440 9.42 12.88 24.02
CA ARG A 440 9.52 13.73 25.21
C ARG A 440 10.35 13.05 26.30
N MET A 441 10.87 13.83 27.25
CA MET A 441 11.57 13.34 28.44
C MET A 441 10.89 13.89 29.71
N PRO A 442 10.99 13.23 30.87
CA PRO A 442 10.38 13.69 32.11
C PRO A 442 11.25 14.77 32.77
N ALA A 443 11.47 15.89 32.06
CA ALA A 443 12.39 16.94 32.44
C ALA A 443 11.66 18.20 32.91
N ASP A 444 12.02 18.73 34.08
CA ASP A 444 11.42 19.95 34.62
C ASP A 444 12.08 21.23 34.09
N GLY A 445 11.31 22.31 34.02
CA GLY A 445 11.80 23.65 33.73
C GLY A 445 12.00 23.90 32.24
N ARG A 446 13.16 24.46 31.88
CA ARG A 446 13.53 24.80 30.50
C ARG A 446 14.94 24.36 30.16
N LEU A 447 15.21 24.17 28.88
CA LEU A 447 16.54 23.91 28.35
C LEU A 447 17.46 25.10 28.64
N THR A 448 18.57 24.81 29.33
CA THR A 448 19.64 25.78 29.63
C THR A 448 20.96 25.47 28.92
N ALA A 449 21.21 24.25 28.46
CA ALA A 449 22.39 23.93 27.66
C ALA A 449 22.07 22.75 26.72
N PHE A 450 22.80 22.61 25.62
CA PHE A 450 22.69 21.44 24.76
C PHE A 450 24.00 21.03 24.10
N GLU A 451 24.05 19.79 23.65
CA GLU A 451 25.21 19.18 23.02
C GLU A 451 24.76 18.29 21.86
N VAL A 452 25.54 18.28 20.77
CA VAL A 452 25.40 17.38 19.63
C VAL A 452 26.72 16.67 19.39
N GLU A 453 26.67 15.33 19.36
CA GLU A 453 27.83 14.47 19.15
C GLU A 453 28.40 14.60 17.72
N ALA A 454 29.71 14.38 17.57
CA ALA A 454 30.47 14.61 16.33
C ALA A 454 29.93 13.88 15.08
N ARG A 455 29.40 12.66 15.25
CA ARG A 455 28.78 11.84 14.19
C ARG A 455 27.26 11.97 14.15
N TRP A 456 26.70 12.91 14.90
CA TRP A 456 25.28 13.15 15.01
C TRP A 456 24.48 11.93 15.50
N ARG A 457 25.07 11.02 16.27
CA ARG A 457 24.35 9.82 16.74
C ARG A 457 23.66 10.02 18.09
N ALA A 458 23.98 11.11 18.78
CA ALA A 458 23.38 11.51 20.03
C ALA A 458 23.33 13.04 20.16
N ALA A 459 22.33 13.51 20.88
CA ALA A 459 22.26 14.88 21.37
C ALA A 459 21.72 14.86 22.79
N PHE A 460 22.15 15.82 23.60
CA PHE A 460 21.79 15.94 25.01
C PHE A 460 21.40 17.37 25.33
N TYR A 461 20.59 17.54 26.35
CA TYR A 461 20.25 18.86 26.87
C TYR A 461 20.19 18.86 28.39
N ARG A 462 20.43 20.03 28.99
CA ARG A 462 20.29 20.25 30.43
C ARG A 462 19.01 21.04 30.70
N ALA A 463 18.26 20.60 31.69
CA ALA A 463 17.12 21.31 32.24
C ALA A 463 17.03 21.08 33.75
N ALA A 464 16.76 22.14 34.52
CA ALA A 464 16.73 22.11 35.98
C ALA A 464 17.94 21.37 36.61
N GLY A 465 19.14 21.59 36.06
CA GLY A 465 20.38 20.96 36.51
C GLY A 465 20.55 19.48 36.13
N THR A 466 19.58 18.86 35.46
CA THR A 466 19.61 17.46 35.03
C THR A 466 19.85 17.35 33.53
N VAL A 467 20.77 16.47 33.12
CA VAL A 467 20.99 16.16 31.69
C VAL A 467 20.05 15.08 31.21
N TRP A 468 19.54 15.22 29.98
CA TRP A 468 18.69 14.26 29.32
C TRP A 468 19.15 14.05 27.88
N PRO A 469 19.03 12.82 27.33
CA PRO A 469 19.09 12.66 25.89
C PRO A 469 17.96 13.48 25.24
N MET A 470 18.27 14.16 24.14
CA MET A 470 17.30 15.01 23.47
C MET A 470 16.24 14.13 22.78
N PRO A 471 14.94 14.32 23.06
CA PRO A 471 13.88 13.60 22.37
C PRO A 471 13.89 13.94 20.88
N LEU A 472 13.31 13.10 20.03
CA LEU A 472 13.17 13.38 18.59
C LEU A 472 11.77 13.06 18.09
N GLY A 473 11.09 14.08 17.56
CA GLY A 473 9.75 13.95 16.98
C GLY A 473 9.71 13.30 15.60
N GLY A 474 10.84 13.37 14.86
CA GLY A 474 11.00 12.97 13.45
C GLY A 474 11.81 11.68 13.22
N SER A 475 11.95 11.27 11.97
CA SER A 475 12.98 10.30 11.57
C SER A 475 14.29 11.05 11.30
N GLY A 476 15.41 10.56 11.85
CA GLY A 476 16.74 11.10 11.57
C GLY A 476 17.54 11.36 12.85
N TYR A 477 18.47 12.30 12.76
CA TYR A 477 19.28 12.76 13.89
C TYR A 477 19.36 14.29 13.88
N TYR A 478 19.73 14.86 15.03
CA TYR A 478 20.08 16.27 15.10
C TYR A 478 21.47 16.50 14.51
N THR A 479 21.54 17.34 13.48
CA THR A 479 22.79 17.68 12.80
C THR A 479 23.01 19.20 12.81
N CYS A 480 24.22 19.65 12.48
CA CYS A 480 24.59 21.07 12.46
C CYS A 480 25.72 21.35 11.45
N GLY A 481 26.04 22.62 11.20
CA GLY A 481 27.11 23.06 10.31
C GLY A 481 26.70 23.26 8.85
N TYR A 482 25.42 23.10 8.54
CA TYR A 482 24.86 23.33 7.20
C TYR A 482 23.35 23.66 7.31
N ARG A 483 22.68 23.89 6.17
CA ARG A 483 21.22 24.09 6.11
C ARG A 483 20.50 22.82 5.66
N GLY A 484 19.39 22.47 6.28
CA GLY A 484 18.52 21.37 5.86
C GLY A 484 17.64 20.84 7.00
N THR A 485 16.98 19.71 6.75
CA THR A 485 16.02 19.14 7.71
C THR A 485 16.62 18.78 9.08
N GLY A 486 17.83 18.22 9.11
CA GLY A 486 18.49 17.86 10.37
C GLY A 486 18.79 19.08 11.27
N PRO A 487 19.44 20.13 10.73
CA PRO A 487 19.65 21.39 11.47
C PRO A 487 18.35 22.11 11.83
N ASP A 488 17.34 22.10 10.94
CA ASP A 488 16.02 22.69 11.22
C ASP A 488 15.30 21.95 12.36
N ASN A 489 15.43 20.62 12.44
CA ASN A 489 14.90 19.83 13.56
C ASN A 489 15.57 20.20 14.87
N LEU A 490 16.90 20.39 14.88
CA LEU A 490 17.64 20.81 16.08
C LEU A 490 17.18 22.19 16.55
N ILE A 491 17.05 23.15 15.63
CA ILE A 491 16.55 24.50 15.93
C ILE A 491 15.14 24.43 16.53
N ALA A 492 14.23 23.68 15.92
CA ALA A 492 12.86 23.53 16.41
C ALA A 492 12.82 22.88 17.80
N ALA A 493 13.62 21.84 18.03
CA ALA A 493 13.71 21.15 19.32
C ALA A 493 14.25 22.08 20.42
N VAL A 494 15.33 22.82 20.15
CA VAL A 494 15.90 23.79 21.11
C VAL A 494 14.86 24.85 21.48
N CYS A 495 14.15 25.41 20.50
CA CYS A 495 13.08 26.39 20.77
C CYS A 495 11.97 25.82 21.66
N GLN A 496 11.49 24.60 21.37
CA GLN A 496 10.41 23.98 22.15
C GLN A 496 10.86 23.62 23.57
N LEU A 497 12.05 23.01 23.70
CA LEU A 497 12.60 22.62 25.00
C LEU A 497 13.02 23.83 25.86
N HIS A 498 13.33 24.98 25.23
CA HIS A 498 13.58 26.23 25.94
C HIS A 498 12.29 26.87 26.51
N VAL A 499 11.13 26.58 25.91
CA VAL A 499 9.83 26.96 26.49
C VAL A 499 9.45 26.00 27.62
N ALA A 500 9.55 24.69 27.38
CA ALA A 500 9.27 23.65 28.37
C ALA A 500 10.13 22.41 28.11
N ALA A 501 10.91 22.01 29.10
CA ALA A 501 11.88 20.91 28.97
C ALA A 501 11.24 19.53 28.74
N ASP A 502 9.97 19.35 29.07
CA ASP A 502 9.17 18.14 28.85
C ASP A 502 8.32 18.20 27.56
N ALA A 503 8.51 19.23 26.73
CA ALA A 503 7.72 19.44 25.53
C ALA A 503 7.71 18.21 24.62
N TYR A 504 6.52 17.89 24.10
CA TYR A 504 6.35 16.93 23.03
C TYR A 504 6.91 17.50 21.72
N LEU A 505 7.86 16.79 21.11
CA LEU A 505 8.42 17.18 19.82
C LEU A 505 7.66 16.49 18.67
N PRO A 506 7.03 17.23 17.74
CA PRO A 506 6.31 16.65 16.60
C PRO A 506 7.25 16.26 15.44
N ASP A 507 6.70 15.49 14.49
CA ASP A 507 7.41 15.04 13.26
C ASP A 507 7.88 16.19 12.35
N SER A 508 7.25 17.36 12.43
CA SER A 508 7.55 18.52 11.59
C SER A 508 8.26 19.62 12.38
N SER A 509 9.39 20.10 11.85
CA SER A 509 10.06 21.30 12.34
C SER A 509 9.41 22.56 11.78
N ASP A 510 8.80 23.38 12.64
CA ASP A 510 8.48 24.77 12.31
C ASP A 510 9.56 25.69 12.90
N THR A 511 10.42 26.21 12.05
CA THR A 511 11.50 27.13 12.44
C THR A 511 11.17 28.60 12.15
N ARG A 512 9.95 28.92 11.68
CA ARG A 512 9.61 30.29 11.26
C ARG A 512 9.73 31.31 12.39
N GLY A 513 9.41 30.91 13.63
CA GLY A 513 9.56 31.73 14.83
C GLY A 513 10.92 31.64 15.54
N ALA A 514 11.87 30.84 15.05
CA ALA A 514 13.13 30.64 15.75
C ALA A 514 14.12 31.83 15.56
N PRO A 515 14.88 32.21 16.61
CA PRO A 515 15.81 33.35 16.57
C PRO A 515 16.83 33.24 15.45
N ALA A 516 17.15 34.36 14.81
CA ALA A 516 18.15 34.42 13.75
C ALA A 516 19.54 33.99 14.24
N ALA A 517 19.91 34.37 15.47
CA ALA A 517 21.19 33.99 16.08
C ALA A 517 21.30 32.47 16.29
N LEU A 518 20.24 31.82 16.80
CA LEU A 518 20.19 30.36 16.93
C LEU A 518 20.32 29.66 15.57
N LYS A 519 19.57 30.13 14.55
CA LYS A 519 19.68 29.61 13.18
C LYS A 519 21.09 29.74 12.66
N GLN A 520 21.73 30.89 12.87
CA GLN A 520 23.10 31.12 12.43
C GLN A 520 24.07 30.17 13.13
N LEU A 521 23.97 30.03 14.46
CA LEU A 521 24.81 29.14 15.25
C LEU A 521 24.72 27.70 14.74
N VAL A 522 23.50 27.16 14.63
CA VAL A 522 23.28 25.76 14.22
C VAL A 522 23.68 25.52 12.76
N HIS A 523 23.45 26.49 11.85
CA HIS A 523 23.81 26.34 10.45
C HIS A 523 25.30 26.51 10.13
N THR A 524 26.10 27.06 11.04
CA THR A 524 27.50 27.40 10.75
C THR A 524 28.53 26.64 11.58
N ARG A 525 28.18 26.19 12.80
CA ARG A 525 29.09 25.39 13.62
C ARG A 525 28.92 23.89 13.35
N GLU A 526 30.02 23.26 12.96
CA GLU A 526 30.09 21.81 12.77
C GLU A 526 30.08 21.06 14.11
N ALA A 527 29.74 19.77 14.07
CA ALA A 527 29.79 18.91 15.26
C ALA A 527 31.24 18.45 15.55
N PRO A 528 31.61 18.19 16.82
CA PRO A 528 30.76 18.27 18.01
C PRO A 528 30.41 19.72 18.38
N LEU A 529 29.16 19.94 18.76
CA LEU A 529 28.65 21.26 19.14
C LEU A 529 28.19 21.20 20.60
N THR A 530 28.80 22.02 21.45
CA THR A 530 28.36 22.23 22.84
C THR A 530 28.00 23.69 23.00
N VAL A 531 26.79 23.96 23.52
CA VAL A 531 26.29 25.29 23.82
C VAL A 531 25.93 25.32 25.30
N ASP A 532 26.64 26.16 26.05
CA ASP A 532 26.42 26.33 27.49
C ASP A 532 25.28 27.32 27.79
N GLU A 533 25.01 27.54 29.08
CA GLU A 533 23.93 28.41 29.53
C GLU A 533 24.08 29.87 29.15
N SER A 534 25.32 30.39 29.17
CA SER A 534 25.57 31.77 28.75
C SER A 534 25.37 31.95 27.25
N GLU A 535 25.95 31.06 26.44
CA GLU A 535 25.82 31.14 24.98
C GLU A 535 24.38 30.91 24.53
N LEU A 536 23.66 29.98 25.16
CA LEU A 536 22.25 29.75 24.85
C LEU A 536 21.40 30.99 25.17
N ALA A 537 21.60 31.61 26.34
CA ALA A 537 20.87 32.82 26.71
C ALA A 537 21.07 33.93 25.67
N GLU A 538 22.31 34.16 25.22
CA GLU A 538 22.61 35.17 24.19
C GLU A 538 21.89 34.92 22.86
N VAL A 539 21.88 33.67 22.36
CA VAL A 539 21.25 33.34 21.07
C VAL A 539 19.73 33.28 21.14
N MET A 540 19.16 33.06 22.34
CA MET A 540 17.71 33.04 22.56
C MET A 540 17.15 34.44 22.85
N ASP A 541 17.86 35.30 23.60
CA ASP A 541 17.44 36.69 23.91
C ASP A 541 17.34 37.58 22.67
N SER A 542 17.97 37.19 21.56
CA SER A 542 17.82 37.81 20.24
C SER A 542 16.37 37.80 19.72
N LEU A 543 15.46 37.05 20.34
CA LEU A 543 14.00 37.06 20.09
C LEU A 543 13.30 38.34 20.59
N GLU A 544 13.73 38.91 21.72
CA GLU A 544 13.00 40.02 22.36
C GLU A 544 13.31 41.39 21.72
N ALA A 545 14.48 41.52 21.07
CA ALA A 545 14.90 42.76 20.43
C ALA A 545 14.21 43.04 19.07
N GLU A 546 13.82 42.01 18.31
CA GLU A 546 13.16 42.18 17.01
C GLU A 546 11.66 42.50 17.13
N ASP A 547 10.95 41.97 18.13
CA ASP A 547 9.54 42.32 18.37
C ASP A 547 9.38 43.74 18.93
N THR A 548 10.38 44.22 19.71
CA THR A 548 10.40 45.60 20.20
C THR A 548 10.65 46.62 19.08
N GLN A 549 11.36 46.25 18.00
CA GLN A 549 11.61 47.15 16.86
C GLN A 549 10.46 47.23 15.85
N ARG A 550 9.57 46.24 15.77
CA ARG A 550 8.37 46.29 14.89
C ARG A 550 7.21 47.10 15.47
N GLY A 551 7.29 47.51 16.74
CA GLY A 551 6.28 48.30 17.45
C GLY A 551 6.33 49.82 17.24
N THR A 552 6.92 50.33 16.15
CA THR A 552 6.87 51.79 15.84
C THR A 552 5.96 52.02 14.64
N PRO A 553 4.81 52.72 14.79
CA PRO A 553 3.89 52.94 13.67
C PRO A 553 4.49 53.98 12.71
N ARG A 554 4.51 53.65 11.42
CA ARG A 554 4.48 54.62 10.32
C ARG A 554 3.34 54.29 9.39
#